data_AF-A0A6I6JMV5-F1
#
_entry.id   AF-A0A6I6JMV5-F1
#
_cell.length_a   1.000
_cell.length_b   1.000
_cell.length_c   1.000
_cell.angle_alpha   90.00
_cell.angle_beta   90.00
_cell.angle_gamma   90.00
#
_symmetry.space_group_name_H-M   'P 1'
#
loop_
_entity.id
_entity.type
_entity.pdbx_description
1 polymer ?
#
loop_
_entity_poly.entity_id
_entity_poly.type
_entity_poly.pdbx_seq_one_letter_code
_entity_poly.pdbx_strand_id
1 'polypeptide(L)'
;MLKVKVSILLAILFSSSIYGQQDGSVLEKRVTIVQNNQTLSNILNQLSWQAGVFFSYDASVIDAEKKYNIEAADKSLFTVLSELFGTKKFRFSERENQIIISENTDYKQPEEKQDSIPVKYFFLSGKIIEDKKEEPIPYASVSLLNKPIGTITNIDGEFLLKVHPGNIKDTVIISCMGYEQIELPAFELLDEDLFIMNPVSIRIREVKVTAITPDKLLKNIRNNISKNYSDNNRLMTAFYRETIKQDKNYVNISEAIVEILKASYINLFRDDLVRLLKGRRSPDVQPFQWLNFKLQGGPFTITKLDVIKNMESFIDGEFEHLYKYNIKKVVWYNDYPVYVLEFKPTSNQIFPLFVGEMYVHRETFAVLHARFQLNKEGLKTAESVMIKKKPRRVKAKPTDVKYEVNYQQYSGKWHLANAKASVKIKVKSKRDNVNSEYHSVSDLLVTDINKTEVKRFTRNESINQSDIFVELINEYDEKFWENYNIIKPDENLINAIKTITSNN
;
A
#
# COMPACT_ATOMS: atom_id res chain seq x y z
N MET A 1 21.26 63.96 3.95
CA MET A 1 20.67 63.73 2.62
C MET A 1 21.67 62.91 1.82
N LEU A 2 21.39 61.79 1.17
CA LEU A 2 20.14 61.16 0.74
C LEU A 2 20.45 59.66 0.60
N LYS A 3 19.57 58.79 1.11
CA LYS A 3 19.60 57.34 0.84
C LYS A 3 19.10 57.11 -0.59
N VAL A 4 19.80 56.31 -1.39
CA VAL A 4 19.23 55.73 -2.61
C VAL A 4 19.36 54.21 -2.51
N LYS A 5 18.20 53.56 -2.30
CA LYS A 5 18.02 52.12 -2.48
C LYS A 5 17.95 51.85 -3.99
N VAL A 6 18.78 50.96 -4.50
CA VAL A 6 18.61 50.37 -5.82
C VAL A 6 18.29 48.89 -5.62
N SER A 7 17.02 48.56 -5.79
CA SER A 7 16.54 47.20 -5.99
C SER A 7 16.60 46.92 -7.49
N ILE A 8 17.41 45.94 -7.92
CA ILE A 8 17.35 45.39 -9.28
C ILE A 8 17.22 43.88 -9.18
N LEU A 9 15.97 43.47 -9.41
CA LEU A 9 15.49 42.27 -10.10
C LEU A 9 16.53 41.20 -10.46
N LEU A 10 16.37 40.05 -9.81
CA LEU A 10 16.97 38.77 -10.15
C LEU A 10 16.21 38.19 -11.37
N ALA A 11 16.84 38.16 -12.53
CA ALA A 11 16.35 37.43 -13.70
C ALA A 11 17.53 36.71 -14.37
N ILE A 12 17.23 35.50 -14.87
CA ILE A 12 18.07 34.65 -15.73
C ILE A 12 19.01 33.70 -14.97
N LEU A 13 18.41 32.65 -14.38
CA LEU A 13 18.93 31.30 -14.49
C LEU A 13 17.95 30.50 -15.34
N PHE A 14 18.13 30.54 -16.66
CA PHE A 14 17.65 29.48 -17.54
C PHE A 14 18.50 28.24 -17.22
N SER A 15 18.06 27.45 -16.24
CA SER A 15 18.46 26.05 -16.19
C SER A 15 17.75 25.36 -17.34
N SER A 16 18.55 24.90 -18.29
CA SER A 16 18.18 23.88 -19.27
C SER A 16 17.40 22.78 -18.57
N SER A 17 16.11 22.69 -18.87
CA SER A 17 15.32 21.51 -18.55
C SER A 17 15.95 20.35 -19.30
N ILE A 18 16.74 19.56 -18.58
CA ILE A 18 17.01 18.18 -18.96
C ILE A 18 15.61 17.58 -19.14
N TYR A 19 15.24 17.27 -20.38
CA TYR A 19 14.08 16.44 -20.68
C TYR A 19 14.35 15.07 -20.08
N GLY A 20 14.11 14.95 -18.77
CA GLY A 20 13.95 13.68 -18.12
C GLY A 20 12.70 13.06 -18.71
N GLN A 21 12.90 11.99 -19.48
CA GLN A 21 11.87 11.07 -19.89
C GLN A 21 11.05 10.69 -18.63
N GLN A 22 9.85 11.24 -18.50
CA GLN A 22 8.86 10.82 -17.52
C GLN A 22 8.04 9.72 -18.18
N ASP A 23 8.13 8.48 -17.66
CA ASP A 23 7.40 7.29 -18.14
C ASP A 23 5.89 7.30 -17.78
N GLY A 24 5.31 8.47 -17.51
CA GLY A 24 3.88 8.68 -17.24
C GLY A 24 3.11 9.08 -18.50
N SER A 25 1.78 8.95 -18.44
CA SER A 25 0.89 9.50 -19.49
C SER A 25 1.20 10.97 -19.71
N VAL A 26 1.12 11.47 -20.94
CA VAL A 26 1.20 12.93 -21.17
C VAL A 26 0.15 13.66 -20.34
N LEU A 27 -0.99 13.00 -20.10
CA LEU A 27 -2.07 13.52 -19.27
C LEU A 27 -1.63 13.71 -17.80
N GLU A 28 -0.52 13.14 -17.37
CA GLU A 28 0.03 13.29 -16.01
C GLU A 28 1.04 14.44 -15.88
N LYS A 29 1.37 15.12 -16.98
CA LYS A 29 2.25 16.28 -16.93
C LYS A 29 1.62 17.38 -16.08
N ARG A 30 2.42 17.91 -15.14
CA ARG A 30 2.02 18.98 -14.23
C ARG A 30 2.00 20.31 -14.99
N VAL A 31 0.89 21.03 -14.86
CA VAL A 31 0.67 22.33 -15.49
C VAL A 31 0.15 23.34 -14.47
N THR A 32 0.47 24.61 -14.69
CA THR A 32 -0.07 25.72 -13.89
C THR A 32 -0.74 26.73 -14.82
N ILE A 33 -2.03 26.98 -14.61
CA ILE A 33 -2.81 27.91 -15.40
C ILE A 33 -3.78 28.67 -14.50
N VAL A 34 -3.76 29.99 -14.63
CA VAL A 34 -4.70 30.89 -13.98
C VAL A 34 -5.24 31.82 -15.06
N GLN A 35 -6.49 31.62 -15.44
CA GLN A 35 -7.13 32.38 -16.51
C GLN A 35 -8.54 32.78 -16.11
N ASN A 36 -8.90 34.02 -16.44
CA ASN A 36 -10.23 34.57 -16.20
C ASN A 36 -10.81 35.02 -17.54
N ASN A 37 -11.99 34.50 -17.87
CA ASN A 37 -12.77 34.82 -19.05
C ASN A 37 -12.00 34.64 -20.37
N GLN A 38 -11.22 33.56 -20.47
CA GLN A 38 -10.34 33.27 -21.59
C GLN A 38 -10.95 32.23 -22.52
N THR A 39 -10.72 32.34 -23.83
CA THR A 39 -11.22 31.38 -24.81
C THR A 39 -10.57 30.01 -24.63
N LEU A 40 -11.35 28.96 -24.85
CA LEU A 40 -10.87 27.57 -24.76
C LEU A 40 -9.66 27.33 -25.66
N SER A 41 -9.65 27.89 -26.87
CA SER A 41 -8.51 27.80 -27.79
C SER A 41 -7.21 28.30 -27.15
N ASN A 42 -7.25 29.47 -26.50
CA ASN A 42 -6.08 30.04 -25.83
C ASN A 42 -5.65 29.25 -24.60
N ILE A 43 -6.62 28.72 -23.83
CA ILE A 43 -6.34 27.83 -22.70
C ILE A 43 -5.62 26.56 -23.20
N LEU A 44 -6.16 25.89 -24.23
CA LEU A 44 -5.54 24.70 -24.82
C LEU A 44 -4.17 24.99 -25.43
N ASN A 45 -3.94 26.17 -26.03
CA ASN A 45 -2.63 26.58 -26.54
C ASN A 45 -1.60 26.75 -25.42
N GLN A 46 -1.99 27.36 -24.29
CA GLN A 46 -1.10 27.50 -23.14
C GLN A 46 -0.76 26.13 -22.53
N LEU A 47 -1.76 25.24 -22.41
CA LEU A 47 -1.54 23.87 -21.95
C LEU A 47 -0.66 23.08 -22.93
N SER A 48 -0.87 23.28 -24.24
CA SER A 48 -0.08 22.66 -25.30
C SER A 48 1.39 23.02 -25.18
N TRP A 49 1.69 24.29 -24.90
CA TRP A 49 3.06 24.77 -24.69
C TRP A 49 3.70 24.21 -23.42
N GLN A 50 2.99 24.23 -22.28
CA GLN A 50 3.51 23.71 -21.01
C GLN A 50 3.74 22.19 -21.05
N ALA A 51 2.80 21.44 -21.61
CA ALA A 51 2.85 19.99 -21.66
C ALA A 51 3.58 19.45 -22.90
N GLY A 52 3.91 20.30 -23.87
CA GLY A 52 4.61 19.92 -25.11
C GLY A 52 3.81 18.98 -26.01
N VAL A 53 2.48 19.12 -26.08
CA VAL A 53 1.57 18.25 -26.85
C VAL A 53 0.50 19.03 -27.59
N PHE A 54 -0.07 18.45 -28.64
CA PHE A 54 -1.14 19.09 -29.42
C PHE A 54 -2.52 18.58 -29.03
N PHE A 55 -3.55 19.41 -29.13
CA PHE A 55 -4.95 19.00 -28.92
C PHE A 55 -5.66 18.82 -30.24
N SER A 56 -6.47 17.76 -30.34
CA SER A 56 -7.43 17.57 -31.44
C SER A 56 -8.81 17.28 -30.89
N TYR A 57 -9.81 17.91 -31.51
CA TYR A 57 -11.22 17.79 -31.16
C TYR A 57 -12.10 18.09 -32.36
N ASP A 58 -13.34 17.65 -32.30
CA ASP A 58 -14.36 18.00 -33.29
C ASP A 58 -14.94 19.39 -32.96
N ALA A 59 -14.72 20.37 -33.84
CA ALA A 59 -15.21 21.74 -33.69
C ALA A 59 -16.74 21.87 -33.79
N SER A 60 -17.44 20.84 -34.29
CA SER A 60 -18.91 20.81 -34.28
C SER A 60 -19.48 20.50 -32.89
N VAL A 61 -18.65 19.91 -32.02
CA VAL A 61 -19.02 19.45 -30.68
C VAL A 61 -18.43 20.32 -29.58
N ILE A 62 -17.21 20.83 -29.80
CA ILE A 62 -16.47 21.67 -28.87
C ILE A 62 -16.34 23.08 -29.45
N ASP A 63 -16.96 24.05 -28.78
CA ASP A 63 -16.83 25.47 -29.08
C ASP A 63 -15.51 26.02 -28.51
N ALA A 64 -14.56 26.28 -29.41
CA ALA A 64 -13.22 26.79 -29.09
C ALA A 64 -13.21 28.27 -28.62
N GLU A 65 -14.26 29.03 -28.93
CA GLU A 65 -14.41 30.44 -28.55
C GLU A 65 -15.13 30.64 -27.23
N LYS A 66 -15.77 29.58 -26.72
CA LYS A 66 -16.38 29.59 -25.39
C LYS A 66 -15.33 29.96 -24.34
N LYS A 67 -15.72 30.86 -23.45
CA LYS A 67 -14.85 31.41 -22.41
C LYS A 67 -14.96 30.61 -21.11
N TYR A 68 -13.83 30.43 -20.44
CA TYR A 68 -13.70 29.71 -19.19
C TYR A 68 -12.91 30.53 -18.17
N ASN A 69 -13.22 30.30 -16.89
CA ASN A 69 -12.39 30.67 -15.76
C ASN A 69 -11.76 29.38 -15.26
N ILE A 70 -10.43 29.35 -15.11
CA ILE A 70 -9.74 28.16 -14.60
C ILE A 70 -8.57 28.59 -13.72
N GLU A 71 -8.45 27.91 -12.59
CA GLU A 71 -7.36 28.07 -11.65
C GLU A 71 -6.84 26.69 -11.25
N ALA A 72 -5.67 26.36 -11.78
CA ALA A 72 -4.99 25.10 -11.49
C ALA A 72 -3.51 25.40 -11.26
N ALA A 73 -3.02 25.09 -10.06
CA ALA A 73 -1.61 25.17 -9.72
C ALA A 73 -1.08 23.76 -9.51
N ASP A 74 -0.02 23.40 -10.25
CA ASP A 74 0.65 22.10 -10.18
C ASP A 74 -0.27 20.87 -10.31
N LYS A 75 -1.35 20.98 -11.09
CA LYS A 75 -2.30 19.89 -11.35
C LYS A 75 -1.88 19.10 -12.58
N SER A 76 -2.25 17.81 -12.65
CA SER A 76 -2.06 17.04 -13.88
C SER A 76 -2.89 17.63 -15.02
N LEU A 77 -2.40 17.47 -16.24
CA LEU A 77 -3.13 17.88 -17.43
C LEU A 77 -4.49 17.18 -17.54
N PHE A 78 -4.60 15.93 -17.10
CA PHE A 78 -5.86 15.19 -16.99
C PHE A 78 -6.86 15.94 -16.11
N THR A 79 -6.46 16.37 -14.92
CA THR A 79 -7.32 17.11 -13.98
C THR A 79 -7.79 18.42 -14.59
N VAL A 80 -6.89 19.19 -15.22
CA VAL A 80 -7.25 20.47 -15.87
C VAL A 80 -8.23 20.26 -17.03
N LEU A 81 -8.00 19.26 -17.88
CA LEU A 81 -8.93 18.93 -18.97
C LEU A 81 -10.27 18.42 -18.44
N SER A 82 -10.26 17.65 -17.36
CA SER A 82 -11.46 17.16 -16.68
C SER A 82 -12.31 18.30 -16.14
N GLU A 83 -11.69 19.35 -15.58
CA GLU A 83 -12.37 20.56 -15.11
C GLU A 83 -12.99 21.36 -16.28
N LEU A 84 -12.30 21.44 -17.42
CA LEU A 84 -12.78 22.18 -18.61
C LEU A 84 -13.94 21.49 -19.33
N PHE A 85 -13.87 20.17 -19.50
CA PHE A 85 -14.78 19.43 -20.37
C PHE A 85 -15.78 18.54 -19.62
N GLY A 86 -15.45 18.12 -18.39
CA GLY A 86 -16.20 17.13 -17.63
C GLY A 86 -15.98 15.71 -18.15
N THR A 87 -15.48 14.83 -17.28
CA THR A 87 -15.14 13.43 -17.62
C THR A 87 -16.34 12.57 -18.03
N LYS A 88 -17.55 12.97 -17.64
CA LYS A 88 -18.79 12.27 -18.02
C LYS A 88 -19.16 12.50 -19.49
N LYS A 89 -18.84 13.68 -20.03
CA LYS A 89 -19.22 14.08 -21.39
C LYS A 89 -18.11 13.78 -22.41
N PHE A 90 -16.85 13.98 -22.02
CA PHE A 90 -15.71 13.83 -22.91
C PHE A 90 -14.67 12.87 -22.34
N ARG A 91 -13.99 12.15 -23.24
CA ARG A 91 -12.82 11.32 -22.95
C ARG A 91 -11.57 11.91 -23.60
N PHE A 92 -10.43 11.65 -22.96
CA PHE A 92 -9.11 12.07 -23.45
C PHE A 92 -8.29 10.84 -23.79
N SER A 93 -7.79 10.75 -25.02
CA SER A 93 -6.90 9.67 -25.45
C SER A 93 -5.59 10.23 -25.99
N GLU A 94 -4.48 9.67 -25.52
CA GLU A 94 -3.14 10.00 -26.02
C GLU A 94 -2.82 9.19 -27.27
N ARG A 95 -2.30 9.83 -28.31
CA ARG A 95 -1.63 9.20 -29.45
C ARG A 95 -0.38 9.98 -29.80
N GLU A 96 0.78 9.33 -29.70
CA GLU A 96 2.10 9.93 -29.92
C GLU A 96 2.33 11.22 -29.11
N ASN A 97 2.22 12.39 -29.74
CA ASN A 97 2.38 13.70 -29.10
C ASN A 97 1.10 14.55 -29.17
N GLN A 98 -0.05 13.88 -29.27
CA GLN A 98 -1.36 14.49 -29.44
C GLN A 98 -2.35 13.93 -28.40
N ILE A 99 -3.16 14.81 -27.83
CA ILE A 99 -4.34 14.47 -27.01
C ILE A 99 -5.58 14.68 -27.86
N ILE A 100 -6.33 13.60 -28.05
CA ILE A 100 -7.61 13.61 -28.75
C ILE A 100 -8.73 13.70 -27.71
N ILE A 101 -9.57 14.73 -27.84
CA ILE A 101 -10.75 14.96 -27.01
C ILE A 101 -11.96 14.53 -27.83
N SER A 102 -12.73 13.56 -27.32
CA SER A 102 -13.89 13.02 -28.03
C SER A 102 -15.07 12.83 -27.07
N GLU A 103 -16.30 12.91 -27.59
CA GLU A 103 -17.49 12.62 -26.78
C GLU A 103 -17.54 11.17 -26.34
N ASN A 104 -18.09 10.96 -25.15
CA ASN A 104 -18.27 9.65 -24.56
C ASN A 104 -19.54 8.99 -25.15
N THR A 105 -19.51 8.63 -26.43
CA THR A 105 -20.57 7.85 -27.07
C THR A 105 -20.29 6.35 -26.89
N ASP A 106 -21.29 5.55 -26.54
CA ASP A 106 -21.23 4.09 -26.42
C ASP A 106 -20.81 3.41 -27.74
N TYR A 107 -19.51 3.38 -28.03
CA TYR A 107 -18.95 2.71 -29.21
C TYR A 107 -17.96 1.61 -28.80
N LYS A 108 -18.22 0.39 -29.31
CA LYS A 108 -17.45 -0.84 -29.13
C LYS A 108 -15.96 -0.63 -29.46
N GLN A 109 -15.08 -1.08 -28.57
CA GLN A 109 -13.63 -1.07 -28.76
C GLN A 109 -13.22 -1.83 -30.04
N PRO A 110 -12.35 -1.27 -30.89
CA PRO A 110 -11.48 -2.07 -31.74
C PRO A 110 -10.35 -2.68 -30.88
N GLU A 111 -10.02 -3.94 -31.13
CA GLU A 111 -8.87 -4.63 -30.55
C GLU A 111 -7.56 -3.88 -30.89
N GLU A 112 -6.80 -3.49 -29.87
CA GLU A 112 -5.49 -2.88 -30.04
C GLU A 112 -4.43 -3.96 -30.32
N LYS A 113 -3.76 -3.83 -31.46
CA LYS A 113 -2.50 -4.53 -31.72
C LYS A 113 -1.40 -3.95 -30.83
N GLN A 114 -0.61 -4.85 -30.29
CA GLN A 114 0.45 -4.59 -29.34
C GLN A 114 1.70 -4.05 -30.08
N ASP A 115 1.83 -2.74 -30.17
CA ASP A 115 3.10 -2.08 -30.50
C ASP A 115 3.93 -1.84 -29.22
N SER A 116 5.25 -2.00 -29.35
CA SER A 116 6.25 -1.93 -28.29
C SER A 116 6.57 -0.49 -27.86
N ILE A 117 5.56 0.27 -27.43
CA ILE A 117 5.72 1.58 -26.79
C ILE A 117 5.72 1.34 -25.26
N PRO A 118 6.61 1.98 -24.47
CA PRO A 118 6.54 1.90 -23.02
C PRO A 118 5.16 2.34 -22.54
N VAL A 119 4.52 1.46 -21.76
CA VAL A 119 3.18 1.68 -21.21
C VAL A 119 3.22 2.84 -20.21
N LYS A 120 2.44 3.88 -20.49
CA LYS A 120 2.31 5.09 -19.67
C LYS A 120 1.16 4.96 -18.67
N TYR A 121 1.41 5.10 -17.38
CA TYR A 121 0.38 4.94 -16.33
C TYR A 121 -0.34 6.26 -15.98
N PHE A 122 -1.56 6.15 -15.44
CA PHE A 122 -2.27 7.21 -14.72
C PHE A 122 -1.95 7.16 -13.23
N PHE A 123 -1.89 8.32 -12.57
CA PHE A 123 -1.54 8.45 -11.13
C PHE A 123 -2.72 9.03 -10.35
N LEU A 124 -3.51 8.15 -9.74
CA LEU A 124 -4.69 8.51 -8.96
C LEU A 124 -4.28 8.74 -7.50
N SER A 125 -4.43 9.96 -6.99
CA SER A 125 -4.02 10.32 -5.63
C SER A 125 -5.12 11.02 -4.85
N GLY A 126 -5.12 10.85 -3.55
CA GLY A 126 -6.12 11.47 -2.68
C GLY A 126 -5.84 11.23 -1.20
N LYS A 127 -6.74 11.74 -0.36
CA LYS A 127 -6.71 11.62 1.11
C LYS A 127 -8.04 11.09 1.62
N ILE A 128 -7.99 10.22 2.62
CA ILE A 128 -9.16 9.59 3.24
C ILE A 128 -9.24 10.02 4.70
N ILE A 129 -10.39 10.55 5.10
CA ILE A 129 -10.68 10.99 6.47
C ILE A 129 -12.01 10.41 6.98
N GLU A 130 -12.16 10.39 8.30
CA GLU A 130 -13.42 10.07 8.98
C GLU A 130 -14.31 11.32 9.11
N ASP A 131 -15.59 11.16 8.75
CA ASP A 131 -16.58 12.26 8.67
C ASP A 131 -16.70 13.11 9.95
N LYS A 132 -16.75 12.48 11.13
CA LYS A 132 -17.12 13.19 12.37
C LYS A 132 -15.97 13.90 13.06
N LYS A 133 -14.74 13.43 12.83
CA LYS A 133 -13.55 13.91 13.54
C LYS A 133 -12.52 14.53 12.62
N GLU A 134 -12.71 14.43 11.31
CA GLU A 134 -11.72 14.82 10.30
C GLU A 134 -10.35 14.14 10.52
N GLU A 135 -10.34 12.99 11.22
CA GLU A 135 -9.15 12.21 11.50
C GLU A 135 -8.78 11.38 10.26
N PRO A 136 -7.50 11.31 9.87
CA PRO A 136 -7.07 10.48 8.76
C PRO A 136 -7.37 9.01 9.01
N ILE A 137 -7.77 8.28 7.96
CA ILE A 137 -7.99 6.83 8.03
C ILE A 137 -6.76 6.13 7.45
N PRO A 138 -5.84 5.64 8.30
CA PRO A 138 -4.65 4.95 7.84
C PRO A 138 -4.96 3.52 7.42
N TYR A 139 -4.16 3.00 6.48
CA TYR A 139 -4.24 1.62 5.98
C TYR A 139 -5.59 1.22 5.37
N ALA A 140 -6.40 2.20 4.94
CA ALA A 140 -7.57 1.95 4.09
C ALA A 140 -7.10 1.40 2.73
N SER A 141 -7.81 0.39 2.22
CA SER A 141 -7.52 -0.21 0.92
C SER A 141 -8.08 0.65 -0.20
N VAL A 142 -7.26 0.89 -1.23
CA VAL A 142 -7.65 1.58 -2.46
C VAL A 142 -7.25 0.68 -3.64
N SER A 143 -8.22 0.04 -4.29
CA SER A 143 -7.95 -0.99 -5.31
C SER A 143 -8.91 -0.94 -6.48
N LEU A 144 -8.54 -1.59 -7.59
CA LEU A 144 -9.47 -1.79 -8.70
C LEU A 144 -10.33 -3.02 -8.45
N LEU A 145 -11.65 -2.86 -8.60
CA LEU A 145 -12.63 -3.92 -8.40
C LEU A 145 -12.26 -5.17 -9.24
N ASN A 146 -12.23 -6.33 -8.58
CA ASN A 146 -11.91 -7.62 -9.20
C ASN A 146 -10.53 -7.70 -9.87
N LYS A 147 -9.58 -6.82 -9.53
CA LYS A 147 -8.21 -6.85 -10.03
C LYS A 147 -7.23 -6.85 -8.87
N PRO A 148 -6.06 -7.49 -8.99
CA PRO A 148 -5.06 -7.53 -7.93
C PRO A 148 -4.24 -6.24 -7.88
N ILE A 149 -4.77 -5.13 -8.40
CA ILE A 149 -4.10 -3.84 -8.54
C ILE A 149 -4.65 -2.93 -7.45
N GLY A 150 -3.78 -2.47 -6.55
CA GLY A 150 -4.19 -1.61 -5.44
C GLY A 150 -3.02 -1.05 -4.64
N THR A 151 -3.38 -0.18 -3.71
CA THR A 151 -2.53 0.39 -2.68
C THR A 151 -3.30 0.50 -1.35
N ILE A 152 -2.65 1.05 -0.33
CA ILE A 152 -3.27 1.40 0.95
C ILE A 152 -2.88 2.83 1.35
N THR A 153 -3.71 3.49 2.14
CA THR A 153 -3.37 4.81 2.70
C THR A 153 -2.22 4.72 3.70
N ASN A 154 -1.42 5.79 3.75
CA ASN A 154 -0.38 5.97 4.75
C ASN A 154 -0.96 6.43 6.10
N ILE A 155 -0.10 6.78 7.06
CA ILE A 155 -0.51 7.24 8.40
C ILE A 155 -1.35 8.53 8.34
N ASP A 156 -1.09 9.37 7.33
CA ASP A 156 -1.76 10.65 7.11
C ASP A 156 -3.05 10.52 6.28
N GLY A 157 -3.48 9.28 5.97
CA GLY A 157 -4.68 8.99 5.19
C GLY A 157 -4.49 9.16 3.69
N GLU A 158 -3.28 9.41 3.21
CA GLU A 158 -3.00 9.69 1.79
C GLU A 158 -2.63 8.42 1.01
N PHE A 159 -3.01 8.36 -0.27
CA PHE A 159 -2.68 7.26 -1.16
C PHE A 159 -2.19 7.73 -2.54
N LEU A 160 -1.57 6.81 -3.27
CA LEU A 160 -1.22 6.93 -4.68
C LEU A 160 -1.43 5.57 -5.37
N LEU A 161 -2.44 5.51 -6.23
CA LEU A 161 -2.78 4.34 -7.04
C LEU A 161 -2.37 4.58 -8.50
N LYS A 162 -1.46 3.76 -9.01
CA LYS A 162 -1.04 3.73 -10.40
C LYS A 162 -1.93 2.79 -11.19
N VAL A 163 -2.51 3.30 -12.28
CA VAL A 163 -3.50 2.58 -13.10
C VAL A 163 -3.07 2.55 -14.55
N HIS A 164 -3.07 1.36 -15.14
CA HIS A 164 -2.81 1.19 -16.57
C HIS A 164 -3.91 1.90 -17.40
N PRO A 165 -3.64 2.51 -18.56
CA PRO A 165 -4.67 3.19 -19.36
C PRO A 165 -5.87 2.32 -19.72
N GLY A 166 -5.62 1.06 -20.06
CA GLY A 166 -6.68 0.04 -20.27
C GLY A 166 -7.54 -0.28 -19.03
N ASN A 167 -7.25 0.31 -17.87
CA ASN A 167 -7.97 0.14 -16.62
C ASN A 167 -8.59 1.44 -16.09
N ILE A 168 -8.45 2.57 -16.81
CA ILE A 168 -8.97 3.87 -16.37
C ILE A 168 -10.50 3.94 -16.30
N LYS A 169 -11.19 2.98 -16.93
CA LYS A 169 -12.66 2.83 -16.87
C LYS A 169 -13.13 1.86 -15.78
N ASP A 170 -12.22 1.17 -15.10
CA ASP A 170 -12.59 0.24 -14.04
C ASP A 170 -13.06 1.01 -12.79
N THR A 171 -13.79 0.32 -11.91
CA THR A 171 -14.22 0.86 -10.62
C THR A 171 -13.07 0.80 -9.61
N VAL A 172 -12.71 1.94 -9.04
CA VAL A 172 -11.91 2.05 -7.82
C VAL A 172 -12.81 1.78 -6.61
N ILE A 173 -12.32 0.95 -5.70
CA ILE A 173 -12.91 0.64 -4.42
C ILE A 173 -12.02 1.19 -3.33
N ILE A 174 -12.61 1.99 -2.45
CA ILE A 174 -12.01 2.45 -1.21
C ILE A 174 -12.73 1.76 -0.05
N SER A 175 -12.01 0.95 0.72
CA SER A 175 -12.59 0.19 1.84
C SER A 175 -11.72 0.22 3.09
N CYS A 176 -12.37 0.30 4.25
CA CYS A 176 -11.73 0.21 5.54
C CYS A 176 -12.68 -0.49 6.52
N MET A 177 -12.14 -1.34 7.39
CA MET A 177 -12.94 -2.10 8.33
C MET A 177 -13.70 -1.20 9.30
N GLY A 178 -15.03 -1.34 9.34
CA GLY A 178 -15.91 -0.53 10.19
C GLY A 178 -16.38 0.77 9.54
N TYR A 179 -16.07 1.00 8.26
CA TYR A 179 -16.48 2.17 7.49
C TYR A 179 -17.28 1.76 6.24
N GLU A 180 -18.13 2.67 5.77
CA GLU A 180 -18.86 2.53 4.51
C GLU A 180 -17.88 2.59 3.33
N GLN A 181 -18.03 1.66 2.39
CA GLN A 181 -17.19 1.57 1.20
C GLN A 181 -17.56 2.69 0.21
N ILE A 182 -16.55 3.22 -0.49
CA ILE A 182 -16.75 4.13 -1.62
C ILE A 182 -16.39 3.38 -2.91
N GLU A 183 -17.26 3.50 -3.92
CA GLU A 183 -17.04 2.97 -5.26
C GLU A 183 -17.20 4.09 -6.28
N LEU A 184 -16.21 4.25 -7.15
CA LEU A 184 -16.24 5.24 -8.24
C LEU A 184 -15.41 4.76 -9.43
N PRO A 185 -15.76 5.11 -10.67
CA PRO A 185 -14.88 4.87 -11.81
C PRO A 185 -13.53 5.57 -11.64
N ALA A 186 -12.43 4.91 -12.02
CA ALA A 186 -11.07 5.42 -11.87
C ALA A 186 -10.87 6.80 -12.54
N PHE A 187 -11.51 7.05 -13.68
CA PHE A 187 -11.43 8.33 -14.39
C PHE A 187 -12.12 9.49 -13.67
N GLU A 188 -12.98 9.23 -12.67
CA GLU A 188 -13.62 10.30 -11.88
C GLU A 188 -12.73 10.83 -10.75
N LEU A 189 -11.62 10.14 -10.45
CA LEU A 189 -10.69 10.52 -9.40
C LEU A 189 -9.69 11.57 -9.94
N LEU A 190 -9.65 12.72 -9.30
CA LEU A 190 -8.80 13.85 -9.65
C LEU A 190 -7.64 14.00 -8.66
N ASP A 191 -6.63 14.78 -9.03
CA ASP A 191 -5.51 15.09 -8.13
C ASP A 191 -6.01 15.67 -6.80
N GLU A 192 -5.54 15.10 -5.68
CA GLU A 192 -5.77 15.60 -4.31
C GLU A 192 -7.23 15.50 -3.82
N ASP A 193 -8.02 14.59 -4.39
CA ASP A 193 -9.39 14.33 -3.92
C ASP A 193 -9.42 13.97 -2.43
N LEU A 194 -10.39 14.55 -1.72
CA LEU A 194 -10.69 14.22 -0.32
C LEU A 194 -11.90 13.29 -0.25
N PHE A 195 -11.67 12.08 0.21
CA PHE A 195 -12.69 11.06 0.44
C PHE A 195 -13.07 11.03 1.91
N ILE A 196 -14.38 11.15 2.17
CA ILE A 196 -14.94 11.08 3.52
C ILE A 196 -15.62 9.73 3.67
N MET A 197 -15.16 8.92 4.63
CA MET A 197 -15.79 7.63 4.96
C MET A 197 -16.58 7.73 6.26
N ASN A 198 -17.81 7.23 6.23
CA ASN A 198 -18.68 7.18 7.41
C ASN A 198 -18.44 5.89 8.20
N PRO A 199 -18.31 5.94 9.53
CA PRO A 199 -18.34 4.73 10.34
C PRO A 199 -19.68 4.01 10.16
N VAL A 200 -19.65 2.69 9.94
CA VAL A 200 -20.86 1.89 9.85
C VAL A 200 -21.53 1.82 11.23
N SER A 201 -22.54 2.67 11.43
CA SER A 201 -23.38 2.61 12.62
C SER A 201 -24.39 1.47 12.45
N ILE A 202 -24.10 0.33 13.08
CA ILE A 202 -25.05 -0.78 13.10
C ILE A 202 -26.20 -0.38 14.02
N ARG A 203 -27.30 0.14 13.48
CA ARG A 203 -28.60 -0.06 14.14
C ARG A 203 -28.80 -1.56 14.12
N ILE A 204 -28.78 -2.18 15.30
CA ILE A 204 -28.98 -3.62 15.45
C ILE A 204 -30.38 -3.92 14.89
N ARG A 205 -30.49 -4.22 13.59
CA ARG A 205 -31.57 -5.08 13.12
C ARG A 205 -31.35 -6.37 13.88
N GLU A 206 -32.37 -6.84 14.58
CA GLU A 206 -32.34 -8.11 15.30
C GLU A 206 -31.86 -9.20 14.33
N VAL A 207 -30.56 -9.44 14.31
CA VAL A 207 -29.98 -10.51 13.52
C VAL A 207 -30.49 -11.74 14.23
N LYS A 208 -31.32 -12.57 13.57
CA LYS A 208 -31.53 -13.94 14.03
C LYS A 208 -30.14 -14.58 14.10
N VAL A 209 -29.56 -14.56 15.30
CA VAL A 209 -28.27 -15.15 15.59
C VAL A 209 -28.51 -16.64 15.44
N THR A 210 -28.16 -17.19 14.27
CA THR A 210 -27.78 -18.59 14.23
C THR A 210 -26.63 -18.73 15.22
N ALA A 211 -26.90 -19.31 16.37
CA ALA A 211 -25.94 -19.55 17.44
C ALA A 211 -24.84 -20.46 16.91
N ILE A 212 -23.81 -19.89 16.27
CA ILE A 212 -22.58 -20.60 15.95
C ILE A 212 -21.66 -20.49 17.16
N THR A 213 -21.17 -21.63 17.62
CA THR A 213 -20.15 -21.66 18.68
C THR A 213 -18.78 -21.34 18.08
N PRO A 214 -17.83 -20.78 18.85
CA PRO A 214 -16.45 -20.58 18.39
C PRO A 214 -15.82 -21.83 17.76
N ASP A 215 -15.97 -22.99 18.38
CA ASP A 215 -15.41 -24.26 17.88
C ASP A 215 -15.98 -24.63 16.51
N LYS A 216 -17.28 -24.40 16.29
CA LYS A 216 -17.93 -24.63 14.99
C LYS A 216 -17.46 -23.61 13.95
N LEU A 217 -17.23 -22.36 14.35
CA LEU A 217 -16.68 -21.32 13.48
C LEU A 217 -15.26 -21.69 13.02
N LEU A 218 -14.37 -22.07 13.93
CA LEU A 218 -13.00 -22.49 13.62
C LEU A 218 -12.96 -23.73 12.72
N LYS A 219 -13.78 -24.74 13.02
CA LYS A 219 -13.94 -25.92 12.16
C LYS A 219 -14.41 -25.54 10.75
N ASN A 220 -15.34 -24.59 10.64
CA ASN A 220 -15.83 -24.12 9.34
C ASN A 220 -14.77 -23.31 8.57
N ILE A 221 -13.94 -22.51 9.24
CA ILE A 221 -12.80 -21.83 8.60
C ILE A 221 -11.90 -22.89 7.94
N ARG A 222 -11.43 -23.87 8.71
CA ARG A 222 -10.53 -24.94 8.23
C ARG A 222 -11.14 -25.73 7.07
N ASN A 223 -12.41 -26.14 7.20
CA ASN A 223 -13.10 -26.93 6.18
C ASN A 223 -13.36 -26.17 4.86
N ASN A 224 -13.36 -24.83 4.88
CA ASN A 224 -13.61 -24.03 3.68
C ASN A 224 -12.33 -23.42 3.09
N ILE A 225 -11.13 -23.75 3.57
CA ILE A 225 -9.88 -23.22 3.02
C ILE A 225 -9.75 -23.48 1.51
N SER A 226 -10.00 -24.71 1.05
CA SER A 226 -9.91 -25.06 -0.38
C SER A 226 -10.95 -24.32 -1.24
N LYS A 227 -12.07 -23.91 -0.66
CA LYS A 227 -13.09 -23.12 -1.35
C LYS A 227 -12.72 -21.63 -1.38
N ASN A 228 -12.22 -21.10 -0.27
CA ASN A 228 -11.99 -19.68 -0.10
C ASN A 228 -10.63 -19.23 -0.66
N TYR A 229 -9.60 -20.06 -0.64
CA TYR A 229 -8.22 -19.69 -1.01
C TYR A 229 -7.73 -20.48 -2.23
N SER A 230 -6.62 -20.04 -2.83
CA SER A 230 -6.03 -20.67 -4.03
C SER A 230 -5.39 -22.02 -3.69
N ASP A 231 -5.75 -23.03 -4.46
CA ASP A 231 -5.17 -24.38 -4.45
C ASP A 231 -3.94 -24.51 -5.37
N ASN A 232 -3.70 -23.51 -6.22
CA ASN A 232 -2.58 -23.43 -7.13
C ASN A 232 -1.56 -22.40 -6.67
N ASN A 233 -0.29 -22.59 -7.07
CA ASN A 233 0.75 -21.59 -6.86
C ASN A 233 0.41 -20.29 -7.60
N ARG A 234 0.81 -19.16 -7.02
CA ARG A 234 0.66 -17.84 -7.61
C ARG A 234 1.97 -17.09 -7.55
N LEU A 235 2.21 -16.25 -8.54
CA LEU A 235 3.31 -15.30 -8.52
C LEU A 235 2.74 -13.94 -8.11
N MET A 236 3.19 -13.42 -6.98
CA MET A 236 2.73 -12.14 -6.46
C MET A 236 3.85 -11.12 -6.55
N THR A 237 3.54 -9.92 -7.02
CA THR A 237 4.44 -8.77 -6.86
C THR A 237 4.01 -8.02 -5.61
N ALA A 238 4.98 -7.60 -4.80
CA ALA A 238 4.69 -6.89 -3.57
C ALA A 238 5.70 -5.77 -3.30
N PHE A 239 5.19 -4.67 -2.75
CA PHE A 239 6.00 -3.64 -2.11
C PHE A 239 6.28 -4.04 -0.67
N TYR A 240 7.53 -3.92 -0.24
CA TYR A 240 7.98 -4.15 1.12
C TYR A 240 8.68 -2.89 1.65
N ARG A 241 8.32 -2.43 2.84
CA ARG A 241 9.01 -1.33 3.54
C ARG A 241 9.37 -1.77 4.94
N GLU A 242 10.59 -1.49 5.36
CA GLU A 242 11.05 -1.66 6.74
C GLU A 242 11.62 -0.34 7.24
N THR A 243 11.13 0.11 8.39
CA THR A 243 11.63 1.30 9.07
C THR A 243 12.09 0.95 10.47
N ILE A 244 13.16 1.59 10.92
CA ILE A 244 13.68 1.46 12.28
C ILE A 244 13.79 2.86 12.87
N LYS A 245 13.12 3.07 14.02
CA LYS A 245 13.25 4.28 14.83
C LYS A 245 14.03 3.99 16.10
N GLN A 246 14.93 4.88 16.49
CA GLN A 246 15.57 4.92 17.81
C GLN A 246 15.05 6.14 18.57
N ASP A 247 14.39 5.92 19.71
CA ASP A 247 13.85 6.98 20.58
C ASP A 247 13.03 8.04 19.79
N LYS A 248 12.27 7.58 18.78
CA LYS A 248 11.42 8.32 17.81
C LYS A 248 12.07 8.76 16.49
N ASN A 249 13.39 8.83 16.41
CA ASN A 249 14.07 9.26 15.19
C ASN A 249 14.32 8.08 14.24
N TYR A 250 14.06 8.26 12.94
CA TYR A 250 14.40 7.24 11.94
C TYR A 250 15.92 7.07 11.88
N VAL A 251 16.36 5.81 11.98
CA VAL A 251 17.77 5.42 11.85
C VAL A 251 18.01 4.52 10.64
N ASN A 252 16.96 3.86 10.14
CA ASN A 252 17.02 3.08 8.91
C ASN A 252 15.66 3.08 8.20
N ILE A 253 15.68 3.27 6.90
CA ILE A 253 14.53 3.09 6.01
C ILE A 253 15.00 2.24 4.84
N SER A 254 14.36 1.09 4.65
CA SER A 254 14.66 0.18 3.56
C SER A 254 13.37 -0.20 2.86
N GLU A 255 13.38 -0.23 1.54
CA GLU A 255 12.20 -0.51 0.73
C GLU A 255 12.57 -1.43 -0.43
N ALA A 256 11.65 -2.29 -0.86
CA ALA A 256 11.84 -3.15 -2.02
C ALA A 256 10.56 -3.45 -2.78
N ILE A 257 10.75 -3.78 -4.06
CA ILE A 257 9.82 -4.63 -4.78
C ILE A 257 10.34 -6.05 -4.70
N VAL A 258 9.48 -6.95 -4.25
CA VAL A 258 9.75 -8.38 -4.17
C VAL A 258 8.75 -9.15 -4.99
N GLU A 259 9.17 -10.33 -5.42
CA GLU A 259 8.28 -11.32 -6.01
C GLU A 259 8.14 -12.49 -5.05
N ILE A 260 6.91 -12.87 -4.75
CA ILE A 260 6.56 -13.96 -3.85
C ILE A 260 5.96 -15.07 -4.70
N LEU A 261 6.65 -16.21 -4.77
CA LEU A 261 6.04 -17.44 -5.23
C LEU A 261 5.20 -18.00 -4.08
N LYS A 262 3.92 -17.62 -4.10
CA LYS A 262 2.93 -18.05 -3.13
C LYS A 262 2.59 -19.52 -3.37
N ALA A 263 2.88 -20.36 -2.38
CA ALA A 263 2.50 -21.77 -2.45
C ALA A 263 0.98 -21.92 -2.24
N SER A 264 0.42 -23.01 -2.77
CA SER A 264 -0.96 -23.43 -2.52
C SER A 264 -1.33 -23.36 -1.03
N TYR A 265 -2.50 -22.81 -0.72
CA TYR A 265 -3.05 -22.79 0.65
C TYR A 265 -3.46 -24.18 1.16
N ILE A 266 -3.58 -25.16 0.25
CA ILE A 266 -3.89 -26.55 0.61
C ILE A 266 -2.62 -27.31 1.02
N ASN A 267 -1.47 -26.96 0.44
CA ASN A 267 -0.19 -27.57 0.79
C ASN A 267 0.50 -26.76 1.89
N LEU A 268 0.27 -27.13 3.15
CA LEU A 268 0.87 -26.47 4.32
C LEU A 268 2.37 -26.75 4.47
N PHE A 269 2.89 -27.80 3.85
CA PHE A 269 4.32 -28.18 3.94
C PHE A 269 5.23 -27.39 3.00
N ARG A 270 4.66 -26.67 2.04
CA ARG A 270 5.43 -25.81 1.13
C ARG A 270 5.41 -24.38 1.62
N ASP A 271 6.60 -23.84 1.80
CA ASP A 271 6.83 -22.44 2.10
C ASP A 271 6.69 -21.57 0.86
N ASP A 272 6.27 -20.33 1.10
CA ASP A 272 6.39 -19.27 0.11
C ASP A 272 7.88 -19.00 -0.15
N LEU A 273 8.24 -18.73 -1.41
CA LEU A 273 9.58 -18.28 -1.76
C LEU A 273 9.53 -16.81 -2.11
N VAL A 274 10.58 -16.07 -1.79
CA VAL A 274 10.65 -14.64 -2.05
C VAL A 274 11.95 -14.33 -2.79
N ARG A 275 11.90 -13.48 -3.81
CA ARG A 275 13.09 -12.91 -4.46
C ARG A 275 13.02 -11.40 -4.50
N LEU A 276 14.18 -10.75 -4.43
CA LEU A 276 14.30 -9.31 -4.61
C LEU A 276 14.23 -8.99 -6.11
N LEU A 277 13.29 -8.13 -6.52
CA LEU A 277 13.34 -7.57 -7.87
C LEU A 277 14.19 -6.30 -7.87
N LYS A 278 13.91 -5.42 -6.91
CA LYS A 278 14.68 -4.19 -6.68
C LYS A 278 14.61 -3.83 -5.18
N GLY A 279 15.65 -3.24 -4.60
CA GLY A 279 15.56 -2.53 -3.30
C GLY A 279 16.25 -1.17 -3.29
N ARG A 280 15.89 -0.31 -2.34
CA ARG A 280 16.62 0.92 -1.97
C ARG A 280 16.71 1.06 -0.44
N ARG A 281 17.74 1.74 0.03
CA ARG A 281 17.99 2.01 1.45
C ARG A 281 18.40 3.47 1.64
N SER A 282 17.90 4.11 2.69
CA SER A 282 18.38 5.44 3.09
C SER A 282 19.84 5.37 3.55
N PRO A 283 20.72 6.32 3.17
CA PRO A 283 22.09 6.33 3.68
C PRO A 283 22.11 6.39 5.23
N ASP A 284 23.11 5.81 5.87
CA ASP A 284 23.09 5.64 7.34
C ASP A 284 23.20 6.98 8.07
N VAL A 285 22.20 7.36 8.89
CA VAL A 285 22.20 8.64 9.63
C VAL A 285 23.10 8.63 10.86
N GLN A 286 23.41 7.46 11.39
CA GLN A 286 24.33 7.31 12.51
C GLN A 286 24.95 5.91 12.43
N PRO A 287 26.29 5.77 12.43
CA PRO A 287 26.94 4.48 12.52
C PRO A 287 26.87 3.97 13.97
N PHE A 288 25.67 3.71 14.50
CA PHE A 288 25.60 2.77 15.60
C PHE A 288 25.94 1.39 15.02
N GLN A 289 27.07 0.82 15.43
CA GLN A 289 27.66 -0.39 14.84
C GLN A 289 26.70 -1.59 14.94
N TRP A 290 25.85 -1.73 13.95
CA TRP A 290 24.87 -2.79 13.74
C TRP A 290 25.50 -4.12 13.34
N LEU A 291 26.83 -4.21 13.20
CA LEU A 291 27.51 -5.37 12.60
C LEU A 291 27.20 -6.71 13.31
N ASN A 292 26.54 -6.71 14.46
CA ASN A 292 26.15 -7.92 15.18
C ASN A 292 24.74 -7.94 15.81
N PHE A 293 23.85 -6.96 15.60
CA PHE A 293 22.46 -7.03 16.11
C PHE A 293 21.52 -7.44 14.98
N LYS A 294 21.12 -8.71 14.94
CA LYS A 294 20.31 -9.28 13.85
C LYS A 294 18.90 -9.59 14.35
N LEU A 295 17.92 -8.84 13.86
CA LEU A 295 16.49 -9.13 14.07
C LEU A 295 16.00 -10.09 12.99
N GLN A 296 15.24 -11.10 13.40
CA GLN A 296 14.50 -11.93 12.47
C GLN A 296 13.40 -11.08 11.82
N GLY A 297 13.53 -10.78 10.53
CA GLY A 297 12.67 -9.86 9.79
C GLY A 297 12.84 -10.03 8.28
N GLY A 298 12.54 -8.97 7.52
CA GLY A 298 12.72 -8.95 6.07
C GLY A 298 11.55 -9.54 5.25
N PRO A 299 11.62 -9.39 3.91
CA PRO A 299 10.54 -9.76 2.99
C PRO A 299 10.11 -11.23 3.04
N PHE A 300 11.01 -12.15 3.40
CA PHE A 300 10.65 -13.56 3.60
C PHE A 300 9.87 -13.76 4.91
N THR A 301 10.32 -13.16 6.02
CA THR A 301 9.70 -13.40 7.33
C THR A 301 8.28 -12.85 7.40
N ILE A 302 8.00 -11.73 6.72
CA ILE A 302 6.66 -11.13 6.74
C ILE A 302 5.60 -11.98 6.04
N THR A 303 5.96 -12.84 5.06
CA THR A 303 4.99 -13.76 4.42
C THR A 303 4.51 -14.85 5.38
N LYS A 304 5.29 -15.15 6.43
CA LYS A 304 4.89 -16.07 7.50
C LYS A 304 3.74 -15.54 8.37
N LEU A 305 3.41 -14.25 8.26
CA LEU A 305 2.24 -13.68 8.93
C LEU A 305 0.91 -14.08 8.27
N ASP A 306 0.91 -14.68 7.09
CA ASP A 306 -0.33 -15.22 6.51
C ASP A 306 -0.88 -16.37 7.37
N VAL A 307 -1.83 -16.03 8.25
CA VAL A 307 -2.37 -16.90 9.29
C VAL A 307 -3.10 -18.12 8.73
N ILE A 308 -3.61 -18.04 7.49
CA ILE A 308 -4.26 -19.16 6.80
C ILE A 308 -3.24 -20.05 6.12
N LYS A 309 -2.27 -19.46 5.39
CA LYS A 309 -1.23 -20.25 4.70
C LYS A 309 -0.36 -21.04 5.68
N ASN A 310 -0.06 -20.44 6.83
CA ASN A 310 0.81 -21.01 7.85
C ASN A 310 0.04 -21.75 8.96
N MET A 311 -1.29 -21.79 8.89
CA MET A 311 -2.18 -22.37 9.90
C MET A 311 -1.76 -21.94 11.32
N GLU A 312 -1.87 -20.64 11.59
CA GLU A 312 -1.42 -20.09 12.87
C GLU A 312 -2.11 -20.79 14.05
N SER A 313 -1.44 -20.85 15.19
CA SER A 313 -1.83 -21.63 16.38
C SER A 313 -3.24 -21.34 16.92
N PHE A 314 -3.80 -20.15 16.69
CA PHE A 314 -5.17 -19.81 17.05
C PHE A 314 -6.23 -20.20 15.99
N ILE A 315 -5.81 -20.83 14.89
CA ILE A 315 -6.66 -21.40 13.82
C ILE A 315 -6.45 -22.92 13.75
N ASP A 316 -5.21 -23.38 13.96
CA ASP A 316 -4.86 -24.79 13.92
C ASP A 316 -5.67 -25.61 14.93
N GLY A 317 -6.26 -26.72 14.47
CA GLY A 317 -7.00 -27.65 15.32
C GLY A 317 -6.12 -28.34 16.37
N GLU A 318 -4.82 -28.52 16.09
CA GLU A 318 -3.89 -29.14 17.05
C GLU A 318 -3.65 -28.25 18.26
N PHE A 319 -3.60 -26.93 18.07
CA PHE A 319 -3.33 -25.94 19.12
C PHE A 319 -4.58 -25.26 19.67
N GLU A 320 -5.76 -25.54 19.11
CA GLU A 320 -7.03 -24.90 19.48
C GLU A 320 -7.31 -24.94 21.00
N HIS A 321 -6.97 -26.06 21.66
CA HIS A 321 -7.15 -26.28 23.10
C HIS A 321 -6.32 -25.33 23.99
N LEU A 322 -5.29 -24.67 23.44
CA LEU A 322 -4.44 -23.71 24.14
C LEU A 322 -5.07 -22.31 24.23
N TYR A 323 -6.25 -22.12 23.64
CA TYR A 323 -6.91 -20.83 23.52
C TYR A 323 -8.33 -20.86 24.06
N LYS A 324 -8.78 -19.70 24.55
CA LYS A 324 -10.18 -19.39 24.84
C LYS A 324 -10.68 -18.43 23.79
N TYR A 325 -11.80 -18.77 23.17
CA TYR A 325 -12.42 -17.99 22.11
C TYR A 325 -13.72 -17.33 22.55
N ASN A 326 -14.02 -16.19 21.95
CA ASN A 326 -15.27 -15.46 22.17
C ASN A 326 -15.70 -14.72 20.90
N ILE A 327 -16.92 -14.99 20.41
CA ILE A 327 -17.50 -14.18 19.32
C ILE A 327 -18.02 -12.89 19.96
N LYS A 328 -17.24 -11.81 19.84
CA LYS A 328 -17.50 -10.54 20.52
C LYS A 328 -18.72 -9.83 19.97
N LYS A 329 -18.82 -9.77 18.65
CA LYS A 329 -19.88 -9.07 17.90
C LYS A 329 -19.90 -9.51 16.45
N VAL A 330 -20.94 -9.08 15.74
CA VAL A 330 -21.01 -9.11 14.27
C VAL A 330 -20.90 -7.66 13.79
N VAL A 331 -20.01 -7.40 12.85
CA VAL A 331 -19.88 -6.12 12.16
C VAL A 331 -20.24 -6.28 10.69
N TRP A 332 -20.50 -5.19 9.99
CA TRP A 332 -20.67 -5.20 8.55
C TRP A 332 -19.37 -4.74 7.89
N TYR A 333 -18.97 -5.44 6.82
CA TYR A 333 -17.82 -5.10 5.98
C TYR A 333 -18.18 -5.42 4.54
N ASN A 334 -18.12 -4.41 3.66
CA ASN A 334 -18.53 -4.48 2.24
C ASN A 334 -19.92 -5.12 2.06
N ASP A 335 -20.91 -4.68 2.83
CA ASP A 335 -22.29 -5.22 2.86
C ASP A 335 -22.43 -6.69 3.32
N TYR A 336 -21.37 -7.31 3.83
CA TYR A 336 -21.44 -8.65 4.41
C TYR A 336 -21.32 -8.65 5.93
N PRO A 337 -22.10 -9.48 6.64
CA PRO A 337 -21.90 -9.69 8.06
C PRO A 337 -20.61 -10.48 8.32
N VAL A 338 -19.82 -9.99 9.27
CA VAL A 338 -18.51 -10.52 9.65
C VAL A 338 -18.47 -10.75 11.15
N TYR A 339 -18.13 -11.97 11.56
CA TYR A 339 -17.90 -12.30 12.97
C TYR A 339 -16.56 -11.72 13.43
N VAL A 340 -16.55 -11.07 14.60
CA VAL A 340 -15.33 -10.70 15.31
C VAL A 340 -15.05 -11.75 16.38
N LEU A 341 -14.08 -12.63 16.12
CA LEU A 341 -13.68 -13.71 17.00
C LEU A 341 -12.42 -13.30 17.78
N GLU A 342 -12.55 -13.08 19.08
CA GLU A 342 -11.43 -12.86 19.98
C GLU A 342 -10.83 -14.20 20.43
N PHE A 343 -9.51 -14.25 20.57
CA PHE A 343 -8.77 -15.39 21.09
C PHE A 343 -7.71 -14.96 22.09
N LYS A 344 -7.56 -15.74 23.16
CA LYS A 344 -6.53 -15.53 24.18
C LYS A 344 -6.00 -16.85 24.72
N PRO A 345 -4.71 -16.93 25.09
CA PRO A 345 -4.14 -18.17 25.62
C PRO A 345 -4.78 -18.58 26.95
N THR A 346 -4.99 -19.88 27.17
CA THR A 346 -5.50 -20.47 28.43
C THR A 346 -4.36 -20.93 29.34
N SER A 347 -3.17 -21.15 28.80
CA SER A 347 -2.01 -21.69 29.52
C SER A 347 -0.77 -20.82 29.36
N ASN A 348 0.10 -20.84 30.37
CA ASN A 348 1.42 -20.21 30.36
C ASN A 348 2.49 -21.14 29.73
N GLN A 349 2.13 -21.90 28.70
CA GLN A 349 3.05 -22.85 28.03
C GLN A 349 4.24 -22.16 27.35
N ILE A 350 5.23 -22.98 26.99
CA ILE A 350 6.62 -22.60 26.62
C ILE A 350 6.75 -21.95 25.23
N PHE A 351 5.72 -21.98 24.38
CA PHE A 351 5.72 -21.39 23.03
C PHE A 351 5.02 -20.01 23.02
N PRO A 352 5.47 -19.03 22.19
CA PRO A 352 4.80 -17.75 22.05
C PRO A 352 3.36 -17.91 21.56
N LEU A 353 2.40 -17.80 22.49
CA LEU A 353 0.97 -17.76 22.16
C LEU A 353 0.52 -16.30 21.98
N PHE A 354 -0.42 -16.11 21.06
CA PHE A 354 -0.91 -14.79 20.69
C PHE A 354 -2.20 -14.43 21.41
N VAL A 355 -2.44 -13.13 21.59
CA VAL A 355 -3.75 -12.60 21.94
C VAL A 355 -4.20 -11.68 20.82
N GLY A 356 -5.47 -11.75 20.43
CA GLY A 356 -5.93 -10.97 19.30
C GLY A 356 -7.39 -11.22 18.94
N GLU A 357 -7.74 -10.77 17.74
CA GLU A 357 -9.02 -11.03 17.11
C GLU A 357 -8.87 -11.26 15.61
N MET A 358 -9.77 -12.06 15.06
CA MET A 358 -9.90 -12.29 13.63
C MET A 358 -11.32 -11.99 13.16
N TYR A 359 -11.42 -11.56 11.92
CA TYR A 359 -12.66 -11.18 11.27
C TYR A 359 -13.00 -12.24 10.24
N VAL A 360 -14.14 -12.88 10.43
CA VAL A 360 -14.53 -14.08 9.69
C VAL A 360 -15.85 -13.84 8.97
N HIS A 361 -15.86 -14.05 7.65
CA HIS A 361 -17.03 -13.87 6.81
C HIS A 361 -18.12 -14.84 7.28
N ARG A 362 -19.33 -14.33 7.55
CA ARG A 362 -20.38 -15.15 8.19
C ARG A 362 -20.81 -16.35 7.35
N GLU A 363 -20.86 -16.19 6.03
CA GLU A 363 -21.38 -17.20 5.11
C GLU A 363 -20.29 -18.15 4.55
N THR A 364 -19.18 -17.59 4.06
CA THR A 364 -18.09 -18.37 3.46
C THR A 364 -17.09 -18.89 4.48
N PHE A 365 -17.05 -18.32 5.69
CA PHE A 365 -16.04 -18.58 6.71
C PHE A 365 -14.60 -18.26 6.28
N ALA A 366 -14.43 -17.39 5.27
CA ALA A 366 -13.13 -16.82 4.95
C ALA A 366 -12.66 -15.89 6.07
N VAL A 367 -11.37 -15.85 6.35
CA VAL A 367 -10.76 -14.83 7.22
C VAL A 367 -10.40 -13.62 6.36
N LEU A 368 -10.91 -12.45 6.76
CA LEU A 368 -10.72 -11.18 6.06
C LEU A 368 -9.58 -10.37 6.67
N HIS A 369 -9.43 -10.47 7.99
CA HIS A 369 -8.45 -9.70 8.76
C HIS A 369 -8.10 -10.45 10.04
N ALA A 370 -6.86 -10.31 10.48
CA ALA A 370 -6.42 -10.72 11.81
C ALA A 370 -5.46 -9.69 12.40
N ARG A 371 -5.69 -9.32 13.65
CA ARG A 371 -4.76 -8.52 14.45
C ARG A 371 -4.42 -9.27 15.72
N PHE A 372 -3.13 -9.41 15.99
CA PHE A 372 -2.66 -10.24 17.08
C PHE A 372 -1.30 -9.77 17.59
N GLN A 373 -1.03 -10.09 18.86
CA GLN A 373 0.17 -9.63 19.54
C GLN A 373 0.66 -10.67 20.54
N LEU A 374 1.95 -10.61 20.87
CA LEU A 374 2.47 -11.44 21.95
C LEU A 374 1.91 -10.97 23.28
N ASN A 375 1.46 -11.92 24.10
CA ASN A 375 1.13 -11.64 25.49
C ASN A 375 2.42 -11.47 26.32
N LYS A 376 2.27 -11.14 27.61
CA LYS A 376 3.41 -10.92 28.52
C LYS A 376 4.34 -12.13 28.63
N GLU A 377 3.81 -13.35 28.57
CA GLU A 377 4.61 -14.58 28.64
C GLU A 377 5.34 -14.86 27.32
N GLY A 378 4.66 -14.69 26.18
CA GLY A 378 5.27 -14.78 24.85
C GLY A 378 6.40 -13.77 24.65
N LEU A 379 6.29 -12.56 25.20
CA LEU A 379 7.40 -11.58 25.19
C LEU A 379 8.64 -12.05 25.97
N LYS A 380 8.50 -12.95 26.97
CA LYS A 380 9.65 -13.51 27.70
C LYS A 380 10.43 -14.51 26.84
N THR A 381 9.75 -15.27 26.00
CA THR A 381 10.36 -16.28 25.11
C THR A 381 10.71 -15.70 23.73
N ALA A 382 10.18 -14.53 23.37
CA ALA A 382 10.43 -13.85 22.11
C ALA A 382 11.90 -13.48 21.88
N GLU A 383 12.70 -13.25 22.94
CA GLU A 383 14.11 -12.87 22.79
C GLU A 383 14.89 -13.92 21.97
N SER A 384 14.76 -15.20 22.30
CA SER A 384 15.48 -16.28 21.62
C SER A 384 15.01 -16.53 20.19
N VAL A 385 13.77 -16.14 19.87
CA VAL A 385 13.19 -16.31 18.53
C VAL A 385 13.57 -15.13 17.64
N MET A 386 13.35 -13.90 18.12
CA MET A 386 13.44 -12.68 17.31
C MET A 386 14.84 -12.10 17.23
N ILE A 387 15.72 -12.36 18.20
CA ILE A 387 17.07 -11.81 18.25
C ILE A 387 18.07 -12.91 17.90
N LYS A 388 18.49 -12.99 16.63
CA LYS A 388 19.42 -14.01 16.13
C LYS A 388 20.85 -13.80 16.60
N LYS A 389 21.27 -12.54 16.73
CA LYS A 389 22.62 -12.16 17.16
C LYS A 389 22.57 -10.86 17.93
N LYS A 390 23.40 -10.74 18.97
CA LYS A 390 23.64 -9.49 19.70
C LYS A 390 25.11 -9.40 20.15
N PRO A 391 25.71 -8.20 20.23
CA PRO A 391 27.06 -8.05 20.77
C PRO A 391 27.16 -8.51 22.24
N ARG A 392 28.36 -8.92 22.66
CA ARG A 392 28.63 -9.25 24.08
C ARG A 392 28.31 -8.06 24.97
N ARG A 393 27.65 -8.32 26.11
CA ARG A 393 27.23 -7.33 27.12
C ARG A 393 26.13 -6.35 26.66
N VAL A 394 25.52 -6.55 25.49
CA VAL A 394 24.29 -5.85 25.08
C VAL A 394 23.08 -6.65 25.57
N LYS A 395 22.15 -5.96 26.25
CA LYS A 395 20.84 -6.51 26.61
C LYS A 395 19.81 -5.96 25.63
N ALA A 396 19.03 -6.83 25.02
CA ALA A 396 17.96 -6.46 24.11
C ALA A 396 16.74 -7.29 24.46
N LYS A 397 15.61 -6.63 24.72
CA LYS A 397 14.38 -7.30 25.16
C LYS A 397 13.20 -6.78 24.34
N PRO A 398 12.46 -7.63 23.63
CA PRO A 398 11.18 -7.25 23.03
C PRO A 398 10.22 -6.75 24.10
N THR A 399 9.62 -5.58 23.87
CA THR A 399 8.67 -4.94 24.79
C THR A 399 7.25 -4.88 24.23
N ASP A 400 7.10 -4.91 22.91
CA ASP A 400 5.82 -4.90 22.20
C ASP A 400 6.01 -5.60 20.86
N VAL A 401 5.12 -6.53 20.50
CA VAL A 401 5.17 -7.27 19.23
C VAL A 401 3.75 -7.44 18.72
N LYS A 402 3.42 -6.73 17.65
CA LYS A 402 2.08 -6.65 17.07
C LYS A 402 2.12 -6.98 15.59
N TYR A 403 1.12 -7.71 15.14
CA TYR A 403 0.93 -8.12 13.77
C TYR A 403 -0.48 -7.80 13.31
N GLU A 404 -0.58 -7.44 12.04
CA GLU A 404 -1.85 -7.15 11.37
C GLU A 404 -1.78 -7.73 9.95
N VAL A 405 -2.85 -8.39 9.53
CA VAL A 405 -2.90 -9.11 8.26
C VAL A 405 -4.26 -8.90 7.65
N ASN A 406 -4.29 -8.50 6.38
CA ASN A 406 -5.51 -8.29 5.62
C ASN A 406 -5.55 -9.21 4.40
N TYR A 407 -6.75 -9.69 4.08
CA TYR A 407 -7.04 -10.48 2.90
C TYR A 407 -8.00 -9.72 1.99
N GLN A 408 -7.87 -9.91 0.70
CA GLN A 408 -8.77 -9.34 -0.29
C GLN A 408 -9.16 -10.41 -1.30
N GLN A 409 -10.29 -10.22 -1.99
CA GLN A 409 -10.80 -11.19 -2.95
C GLN A 409 -10.37 -10.82 -4.38
N TYR A 410 -9.88 -11.81 -5.13
CA TYR A 410 -9.61 -11.71 -6.56
C TYR A 410 -10.04 -13.01 -7.26
N SER A 411 -10.79 -12.88 -8.36
CA SER A 411 -11.30 -14.02 -9.12
C SER A 411 -12.02 -15.07 -8.24
N GLY A 412 -12.83 -14.59 -7.28
CA GLY A 412 -13.59 -15.44 -6.36
C GLY A 412 -12.80 -16.06 -5.20
N LYS A 413 -11.48 -15.87 -5.13
CA LYS A 413 -10.60 -16.41 -4.07
C LYS A 413 -10.03 -15.29 -3.21
N TRP A 414 -9.85 -15.55 -1.92
CA TRP A 414 -9.15 -14.70 -0.98
C TRP A 414 -7.64 -14.95 -1.06
N HIS A 415 -6.87 -13.88 -0.92
CA HIS A 415 -5.41 -13.91 -0.86
C HIS A 415 -4.89 -12.85 0.10
N LEU A 416 -3.65 -13.04 0.57
CA LEU A 416 -2.94 -12.04 1.36
C LEU A 416 -2.86 -10.71 0.60
N ALA A 417 -3.46 -9.66 1.14
CA ALA A 417 -3.46 -8.32 0.55
C ALA A 417 -2.31 -7.48 1.09
N ASN A 418 -2.18 -7.45 2.43
CA ASN A 418 -1.10 -6.77 3.11
C ASN A 418 -0.85 -7.42 4.47
N ALA A 419 0.36 -7.19 4.99
CA ALA A 419 0.74 -7.60 6.32
C ALA A 419 1.63 -6.53 6.95
N LYS A 420 1.53 -6.38 8.26
CA LYS A 420 2.32 -5.43 9.04
C LYS A 420 2.86 -6.09 10.29
N ALA A 421 4.13 -5.86 10.57
CA ALA A 421 4.79 -6.21 11.81
C ALA A 421 5.28 -4.94 12.51
N SER A 422 4.95 -4.79 13.80
CA SER A 422 5.42 -3.70 14.65
C SER A 422 6.10 -4.28 15.89
N VAL A 423 7.42 -4.11 15.98
CA VAL A 423 8.27 -4.70 17.02
C VAL A 423 9.01 -3.60 17.76
N LYS A 424 8.81 -3.52 19.07
CA LYS A 424 9.57 -2.63 19.96
C LYS A 424 10.56 -3.45 20.80
N ILE A 425 11.79 -2.95 20.89
CA ILE A 425 12.88 -3.60 21.59
C ILE A 425 13.60 -2.58 22.45
N LYS A 426 13.68 -2.85 23.76
CA LYS A 426 14.52 -2.07 24.65
C LYS A 426 15.95 -2.59 24.58
N VAL A 427 16.89 -1.74 24.15
CA VAL A 427 18.31 -2.06 24.06
C VAL A 427 19.08 -1.29 25.14
N LYS A 428 19.93 -1.99 25.88
CA LYS A 428 20.81 -1.43 26.89
C LYS A 428 22.24 -1.91 26.65
N SER A 429 23.16 -0.97 26.42
CA SER A 429 24.60 -1.21 26.35
C SER A 429 25.32 -0.21 27.25
N LYS A 430 26.00 -0.70 28.29
CA LYS A 430 26.84 0.17 29.14
C LYS A 430 28.09 0.64 28.41
N ARG A 431 28.65 -0.19 27.53
CA ARG A 431 29.85 0.13 26.75
C ARG A 431 29.60 1.29 25.80
N ASP A 432 28.45 1.27 25.14
CA ASP A 432 28.11 2.21 24.07
C ASP A 432 27.20 3.34 24.56
N ASN A 433 27.00 3.44 25.88
CA ASN A 433 26.10 4.40 26.53
C ASN A 433 24.67 4.41 25.95
N VAL A 434 24.14 3.25 25.57
CA VAL A 434 22.81 3.12 24.99
C VAL A 434 21.80 2.66 26.03
N ASN A 435 20.68 3.38 26.08
CA ASN A 435 19.47 2.98 26.81
C ASN A 435 18.22 3.42 26.02
N SER A 436 18.12 2.90 24.80
CA SER A 436 17.14 3.36 23.82
C SER A 436 16.05 2.33 23.55
N GLU A 437 14.87 2.80 23.16
CA GLU A 437 13.85 1.96 22.53
C GLU A 437 14.01 2.01 21.01
N TYR A 438 14.10 0.83 20.41
CA TYR A 438 14.08 0.65 18.97
C TYR A 438 12.69 0.18 18.56
N HIS A 439 12.09 0.83 17.56
CA HIS A 439 10.80 0.45 16.99
C HIS A 439 11.00 0.12 15.51
N SER A 440 10.89 -1.18 15.19
CA SER A 440 10.92 -1.69 13.83
C SER A 440 9.49 -1.88 13.33
N VAL A 441 9.19 -1.34 12.15
CA VAL A 441 7.92 -1.55 11.44
C VAL A 441 8.22 -2.10 10.06
N SER A 442 7.64 -3.25 9.74
CA SER A 442 7.72 -3.88 8.41
C SER A 442 6.32 -3.92 7.80
N ASP A 443 6.15 -3.39 6.61
CA ASP A 443 4.91 -3.38 5.82
C ASP A 443 5.12 -4.20 4.54
N LEU A 444 4.16 -5.06 4.21
CA LEU A 444 4.06 -5.78 2.94
C LEU A 444 2.74 -5.41 2.29
N LEU A 445 2.77 -5.01 1.02
CA LEU A 445 1.59 -4.73 0.19
C LEU A 445 1.68 -5.54 -1.10
N VAL A 446 0.74 -6.46 -1.33
CA VAL A 446 0.64 -7.21 -2.59
C VAL A 446 -0.05 -6.33 -3.63
N THR A 447 0.60 -6.15 -4.78
CA THR A 447 0.20 -5.18 -5.82
C THR A 447 -0.10 -5.82 -7.17
N ASP A 448 0.20 -7.11 -7.34
CA ASP A 448 -0.21 -7.91 -8.48
C ASP A 448 -0.20 -9.41 -8.15
N ILE A 449 -1.02 -10.20 -8.85
CA ILE A 449 -1.16 -11.65 -8.67
C ILE A 449 -1.41 -12.34 -10.01
N ASN A 450 -0.43 -13.15 -10.41
CA ASN A 450 -0.45 -13.89 -11.66
C ASN A 450 -0.53 -15.40 -11.45
N LYS A 451 -1.16 -16.09 -12.41
CA LYS A 451 -1.00 -17.53 -12.58
C LYS A 451 0.46 -17.81 -12.93
N THR A 452 0.99 -18.94 -12.49
CA THR A 452 2.38 -19.29 -12.77
C THR A 452 2.60 -20.79 -12.82
N GLU A 453 3.53 -21.20 -13.68
CA GLU A 453 4.06 -22.56 -13.73
C GLU A 453 5.40 -22.67 -12.97
N VAL A 454 5.94 -21.55 -12.49
CA VAL A 454 7.19 -21.51 -11.73
C VAL A 454 7.02 -22.30 -10.44
N LYS A 455 7.91 -23.28 -10.22
CA LYS A 455 7.88 -24.16 -9.03
C LYS A 455 8.90 -23.79 -7.95
N ARG A 456 9.94 -23.05 -8.33
CA ARG A 456 11.04 -22.61 -7.46
C ARG A 456 11.77 -21.42 -8.09
N PHE A 457 12.41 -20.62 -7.26
CA PHE A 457 13.51 -19.74 -7.67
C PHE A 457 14.85 -20.47 -7.56
N THR A 458 15.88 -20.01 -8.27
CA THR A 458 17.22 -20.55 -8.06
C THR A 458 17.74 -20.13 -6.69
N ARG A 459 18.72 -20.87 -6.14
CA ARG A 459 19.24 -20.61 -4.79
C ARG A 459 19.80 -19.20 -4.61
N ASN A 460 20.34 -18.61 -5.68
CA ASN A 460 20.95 -17.28 -5.66
C ASN A 460 19.92 -16.15 -5.81
N GLU A 461 18.71 -16.45 -6.26
CA GLU A 461 17.61 -15.50 -6.40
C GLU A 461 16.72 -15.47 -5.15
N SER A 462 16.64 -16.58 -4.41
CA SER A 462 15.74 -16.72 -3.27
C SER A 462 16.31 -16.07 -2.01
N ILE A 463 15.52 -15.20 -1.40
CA ILE A 463 15.69 -14.68 -0.04
C ILE A 463 15.20 -15.75 0.94
N ASN A 464 16.00 -16.00 1.98
CA ASN A 464 15.72 -16.94 3.04
C ASN A 464 15.56 -16.22 4.39
N GLN A 465 15.08 -16.96 5.40
CA GLN A 465 14.90 -16.44 6.77
C GLN A 465 16.20 -15.92 7.43
N SER A 466 17.36 -16.39 6.98
CA SER A 466 18.67 -15.97 7.50
C SER A 466 19.17 -14.65 6.91
N ASP A 467 18.57 -14.20 5.80
CA ASP A 467 19.10 -13.10 5.02
C ASP A 467 18.67 -11.77 5.64
N ILE A 468 19.62 -10.85 5.77
CA ILE A 468 19.32 -9.51 6.28
C ILE A 468 18.95 -8.65 5.08
N PHE A 469 17.69 -8.25 5.02
CA PHE A 469 17.16 -7.46 3.92
C PHE A 469 18.02 -6.22 3.58
N VAL A 470 18.45 -5.51 4.61
CA VAL A 470 19.31 -4.32 4.51
C VAL A 470 20.67 -4.61 3.85
N GLU A 471 21.19 -5.85 3.95
CA GLU A 471 22.46 -6.27 3.34
C GLU A 471 22.29 -6.71 1.86
N LEU A 472 21.05 -6.86 1.37
CA LEU A 472 20.75 -7.30 0.00
C LEU A 472 20.60 -6.13 -0.99
N ILE A 473 20.66 -4.89 -0.51
CA ILE A 473 20.39 -3.68 -1.29
C ILE A 473 21.68 -2.88 -1.46
N ASN A 474 22.09 -2.64 -2.71
CA ASN A 474 23.39 -2.02 -2.97
C ASN A 474 23.36 -0.53 -3.35
N GLU A 475 22.22 0.06 -3.73
CA GLU A 475 22.20 1.46 -4.21
C GLU A 475 20.88 2.20 -3.90
N TYR A 476 20.95 3.54 -3.81
CA TYR A 476 19.79 4.43 -3.71
C TYR A 476 19.49 5.03 -5.09
N ASP A 477 18.26 4.86 -5.57
CA ASP A 477 17.75 5.46 -6.81
C ASP A 477 16.47 6.25 -6.49
N GLU A 478 16.41 7.49 -6.97
CA GLU A 478 15.30 8.42 -6.74
C GLU A 478 14.10 8.11 -7.65
N LYS A 479 14.34 7.53 -8.83
CA LYS A 479 13.35 7.16 -9.85
C LYS A 479 12.86 5.71 -9.73
N PHE A 480 13.09 5.11 -8.58
CA PHE A 480 13.10 3.68 -8.40
C PHE A 480 11.74 2.96 -8.53
N TRP A 481 10.64 3.63 -8.16
CA TRP A 481 9.30 3.01 -8.05
C TRP A 481 8.45 3.11 -9.31
N GLU A 482 8.97 3.66 -10.42
CA GLU A 482 8.19 4.24 -11.51
C GLU A 482 6.94 3.43 -11.92
N ASN A 483 7.03 2.10 -12.01
CA ASN A 483 5.93 1.24 -12.47
C ASN A 483 5.21 0.41 -11.40
N TYR A 484 5.46 0.65 -10.11
CA TYR A 484 4.86 -0.14 -9.03
C TYR A 484 3.95 0.71 -8.13
N ASN A 485 2.82 0.13 -7.75
CA ASN A 485 2.04 0.60 -6.62
C ASN A 485 2.86 0.45 -5.33
N ILE A 486 2.84 1.46 -4.48
CA ILE A 486 3.56 1.50 -3.21
C ILE A 486 2.69 2.15 -2.15
N ILE A 487 3.03 1.94 -0.88
CA ILE A 487 2.46 2.73 0.21
C ILE A 487 3.10 4.12 0.13
N LYS A 488 2.30 5.18 -0.03
CA LYS A 488 2.83 6.55 -0.05
C LYS A 488 3.62 6.80 1.26
N PRO A 489 4.83 7.39 1.23
CA PRO A 489 5.52 7.75 2.45
C PRO A 489 4.71 8.83 3.21
N ASP A 490 4.64 8.73 4.54
CA ASP A 490 4.07 9.77 5.40
C ASP A 490 4.99 10.99 5.52
N GLU A 491 4.47 12.12 5.99
CA GLU A 491 5.24 13.37 6.10
C GLU A 491 6.50 13.20 6.96
N ASN A 492 6.40 12.47 8.08
CA ASN A 492 7.54 12.24 8.96
C ASN A 492 8.62 11.41 8.27
N LEU A 493 8.21 10.41 7.48
CA LEU A 493 9.13 9.60 6.69
C LEU A 493 9.79 10.42 5.59
N ILE A 494 9.05 11.29 4.89
CA ILE A 494 9.60 12.21 3.87
C ILE A 494 10.65 13.14 4.49
N ASN A 495 10.30 13.77 5.61
CA ASN A 495 11.21 14.69 6.32
C ASN A 495 12.45 13.97 6.85
N ALA A 496 12.28 12.72 7.32
CA ALA A 496 13.41 11.89 7.69
C ALA A 496 14.33 11.67 6.50
N ILE A 497 13.82 11.14 5.37
CA ILE A 497 14.61 10.88 4.15
C ILE A 497 15.39 12.13 3.72
N LYS A 498 14.75 13.30 3.68
CA LYS A 498 15.43 14.58 3.35
C LYS A 498 16.60 14.87 4.29
N THR A 499 16.37 14.73 5.61
CA THR A 499 17.41 14.93 6.64
C THR A 499 18.56 13.92 6.50
N ILE A 500 18.25 12.67 6.14
CA ILE A 500 19.22 11.61 5.94
C ILE A 500 20.14 11.93 4.74
N THR A 501 19.52 12.36 3.64
CA THR A 501 20.22 12.64 2.40
C THR A 501 21.00 13.96 2.45
N SER A 502 20.56 14.97 3.21
CA SER A 502 21.26 16.26 3.32
C SER A 502 22.51 16.26 4.20
N ASN A 503 22.69 15.23 5.03
CA ASN A 503 23.82 15.12 5.98
C ASN A 503 24.97 14.26 5.44
N ASN A 504 24.87 13.76 4.21
CA ASN A 504 25.93 13.09 3.45
C ASN A 504 26.24 13.91 2.21
#